data_AF-A0A7X9HF26-F1
#
_entry.id   AF-A0A7X9HF26-F1
#
_cell.length_a   1.000
_cell.length_b   1.000
_cell.length_c   1.000
_cell.angle_alpha   90.00
_cell.angle_beta   90.00
_cell.angle_gamma   90.00
#
_symmetry.space_group_name_H-M   'P 1'
#
loop_
_entity.id
_entity.type
_entity.pdbx_description
1 polymer ?
#
loop_
_entity_poly.entity_id
_entity_poly.type
_entity_poly.pdbx_seq_one_letter_code
_entity_poly.pdbx_strand_id
1 'polypeptide(L)'
;MLFNFLKYINPTWYFNLIAKKQNIPYFVDYRKLDKEEQALLEIDDGYCTEVGCLADAAYQAWHKGIMKKDPAYSLYTSAKFQKAGKERVIELFDGHQVTVKDDVFVTNINDNYRFIRRFFNPLIAWYILFIRLFSFHNPAKELSGFLRSLKVKRVDLYKKNSWLLLKNDYDVFDSALIRQQPKVSVIIPTLNRYNYLKDVLSDLEKQDYKNFEVIVCDQSDSFNAEFYKAWHLHLKVIRQDEKALCKARNVSMNEALGEYILLFDDDSRVQKDWILQHLKCLDYFNADISCGVSLSVVGDIIPQNYSFFRWSDQLDTGNVMFRKGLLKTSGLLDRQFEGQTNEDAEFGLRLYLLGFKAISNHLAKRIHLKASTGGMREMSGWDQLRPNKFFKPRPIPSLLYLSRKYFGNHISLLMLLFSVPSSIVPYRFKKKKWLKILSIIFVFVIWPFIIVQVIMSWQSASAKMKKGPKISILN
;
A
#
# COMPACT_ATOMS: atom_id res chain seq x y z
N MET A 1 10.42 10.63 7.41
CA MET A 1 10.11 9.57 8.41
C MET A 1 9.96 10.15 9.82
N LEU A 2 8.88 9.84 10.53
CA LEU A 2 8.64 10.35 11.91
C LEU A 2 9.70 9.86 12.91
N PHE A 3 9.90 8.55 13.01
CA PHE A 3 10.84 7.92 13.94
C PHE A 3 11.93 7.15 13.20
N ASN A 4 13.19 7.35 13.59
CA ASN A 4 14.35 6.67 12.99
C ASN A 4 14.21 5.15 12.94
N PHE A 5 13.59 4.54 13.96
CA PHE A 5 13.49 3.08 14.07
C PHE A 5 12.47 2.46 13.11
N LEU A 6 11.60 3.25 12.47
CA LEU A 6 10.67 2.75 11.44
C LEU A 6 11.41 2.10 10.26
N LYS A 7 12.65 2.55 9.97
CA LYS A 7 13.49 1.97 8.90
C LYS A 7 13.83 0.49 9.09
N TYR A 8 13.71 -0.05 10.30
CA TYR A 8 14.00 -1.46 10.59
C TYR A 8 12.78 -2.37 10.43
N ILE A 9 11.58 -1.81 10.32
CA ILE A 9 10.33 -2.58 10.42
C ILE A 9 9.40 -2.37 9.23
N ASN A 10 9.26 -1.12 8.78
CA ASN A 10 8.48 -0.77 7.60
C ASN A 10 9.28 0.21 6.73
N PRO A 11 10.44 -0.22 6.20
CA PRO A 11 11.38 0.64 5.48
C PRO A 11 10.77 1.30 4.24
N THR A 12 9.87 0.60 3.55
CA THR A 12 9.30 1.01 2.25
C THR A 12 7.89 1.58 2.36
N TRP A 13 7.50 2.08 3.53
CA TRP A 13 6.22 2.74 3.74
C TRP A 13 6.16 4.09 3.02
N TYR A 14 5.03 4.40 2.37
CA TYR A 14 4.87 5.61 1.54
C TYR A 14 5.26 6.89 2.30
N PHE A 15 4.74 7.01 3.51
CA PHE A 15 4.93 8.18 4.37
C PHE A 15 6.34 8.32 4.97
N ASN A 16 7.25 7.40 4.66
CA ASN A 16 8.67 7.61 4.94
C ASN A 16 9.31 8.61 3.96
N LEU A 17 8.79 8.74 2.75
CA LEU A 17 9.22 9.71 1.74
C LEU A 17 8.31 10.93 1.79
N ILE A 18 8.87 12.12 1.94
CA ILE A 18 8.09 13.36 1.94
C ILE A 18 8.50 14.14 0.69
N ALA A 19 7.59 14.24 -0.28
CA ALA A 19 7.84 15.05 -1.47
C ALA A 19 7.91 16.54 -1.09
N LYS A 20 8.87 17.27 -1.67
CA LYS A 20 9.14 18.67 -1.32
C LYS A 20 7.94 19.60 -1.53
N LYS A 21 7.13 19.30 -2.55
CA LYS A 21 5.91 20.06 -2.90
C LYS A 21 4.63 19.49 -2.27
N GLN A 22 4.74 18.56 -1.32
CA GLN A 22 3.59 17.92 -0.68
C GLN A 22 2.91 18.87 0.31
N ASN A 23 1.67 19.25 0.03
CA ASN A 23 0.87 20.14 0.88
C ASN A 23 -0.21 19.40 1.68
N ILE A 24 -0.36 18.09 1.52
CA ILE A 24 -1.35 17.30 2.27
C ILE A 24 -0.85 17.10 3.71
N PRO A 25 -1.64 17.46 4.74
CA PRO A 25 -1.27 17.31 6.14
C PRO A 25 -1.47 15.86 6.62
N TYR A 26 -0.72 14.92 6.06
CA TYR A 26 -0.82 13.50 6.44
C TYR A 26 -0.57 13.26 7.92
N PHE A 27 0.42 13.95 8.47
CA PHE A 27 0.70 13.95 9.91
C PHE A 27 0.28 15.28 10.48
N VAL A 28 -0.78 15.27 11.28
CA VAL A 28 -1.36 16.46 11.88
C VAL A 28 -0.72 16.80 13.22
N ASP A 29 -0.59 18.09 13.52
CA ASP A 29 -0.24 18.57 14.85
C ASP A 29 -1.47 18.46 15.77
N TYR A 30 -1.42 17.54 16.73
CA TYR A 30 -2.58 17.23 17.56
C TYR A 30 -3.11 18.43 18.35
N ARG A 31 -2.25 19.42 18.64
CA ARG A 31 -2.59 20.64 19.39
C ARG A 31 -3.54 21.56 18.63
N LYS A 32 -3.63 21.37 17.30
CA LYS A 32 -4.51 22.13 16.41
C LYS A 32 -5.86 21.44 16.20
N LEU A 33 -6.00 20.19 16.64
CA LEU A 33 -7.24 19.42 16.53
C LEU A 33 -8.28 19.92 17.54
N ASP A 34 -9.55 19.68 17.24
CA ASP A 34 -10.62 19.97 18.21
C ASP A 34 -10.60 18.98 19.39
N LYS A 35 -11.41 19.25 20.41
CA LYS A 35 -11.43 18.44 21.64
C LYS A 35 -11.90 17.00 21.39
N GLU A 36 -12.79 16.78 20.45
CA GLU A 36 -13.36 15.46 20.16
C GLU A 36 -12.32 14.58 19.46
N GLU A 37 -11.60 15.14 18.49
CA GLU A 37 -10.48 14.51 17.81
C GLU A 37 -9.32 14.23 18.78
N GLN A 38 -8.97 15.19 19.65
CA GLN A 38 -7.95 14.97 20.68
C GLN A 38 -8.33 13.83 21.63
N ALA A 39 -9.61 13.67 21.96
CA ALA A 39 -10.10 12.59 22.83
C ALA A 39 -9.95 11.18 22.21
N LEU A 40 -9.72 11.08 20.90
CA LEU A 40 -9.38 9.81 20.23
C LEU A 40 -7.93 9.39 20.49
N LEU A 41 -7.05 10.32 20.85
CA LEU A 41 -5.60 10.11 21.00
C LEU A 41 -5.23 9.76 22.45
N GLU A 42 -4.27 8.85 22.60
CA GLU A 42 -3.69 8.50 23.91
C GLU A 42 -2.32 9.18 24.03
N ILE A 43 -2.33 10.48 24.35
CA ILE A 43 -1.12 11.31 24.46
C ILE A 43 -0.19 10.75 25.56
N ASP A 44 1.10 10.76 25.27
CA ASP A 44 2.12 10.18 26.12
C ASP A 44 3.21 11.19 26.45
N ASP A 45 3.20 11.66 27.70
CA ASP A 45 4.20 12.59 28.22
C ASP A 45 5.49 11.90 28.65
N GLY A 46 5.58 10.57 28.52
CA GLY A 46 6.78 9.81 28.87
C GLY A 46 7.87 9.80 27.80
N TYR A 47 7.71 10.56 26.72
CA TYR A 47 8.76 10.83 25.74
C TYR A 47 9.80 11.81 26.31
N CYS A 48 11.09 11.58 26.03
CA CYS A 48 12.19 12.45 26.46
C CYS A 48 12.23 13.78 25.71
N THR A 49 11.67 13.83 24.50
CA THR A 49 11.64 15.05 23.68
C THR A 49 10.22 15.39 23.27
N GLU A 50 9.93 16.69 23.18
CA GLU A 50 8.65 17.19 22.67
C GLU A 50 8.40 16.75 21.23
N VAL A 51 9.45 16.68 20.40
CA VAL A 51 9.37 16.16 19.03
C VAL A 51 8.91 14.70 19.04
N GLY A 52 9.37 13.89 20.00
CA GLY A 52 8.92 12.52 20.21
C GLY A 52 7.43 12.43 20.56
N CYS A 53 6.97 13.25 21.51
CA CYS A 53 5.56 13.31 21.91
C CYS A 53 4.66 13.74 20.73
N LEU A 54 5.02 14.80 20.01
CA LEU A 54 4.26 15.30 18.87
C LEU A 54 4.22 14.29 17.71
N ALA A 55 5.33 13.61 17.44
CA ALA A 55 5.41 12.59 16.39
C ALA A 55 4.59 11.33 16.74
N ASP A 56 4.56 10.91 18.01
CA ASP A 56 3.70 9.83 18.49
C ASP A 56 2.22 10.18 18.28
N ALA A 57 1.80 11.36 18.73
CA ALA A 57 0.43 11.83 18.57
C ALA A 57 0.01 11.94 17.09
N ALA A 58 0.89 12.44 16.23
CA ALA A 58 0.63 12.51 14.79
C ALA A 58 0.56 11.12 14.13
N TYR A 59 1.37 10.16 14.58
CA TYR A 59 1.29 8.77 14.14
C TYR A 59 -0.05 8.13 14.54
N GLN A 60 -0.49 8.38 15.78
CA GLN A 60 -1.82 7.95 16.24
C GLN A 60 -2.94 8.57 15.41
N ALA A 61 -2.91 9.89 15.20
CA ALA A 61 -3.93 10.61 14.44
C ALA A 61 -4.07 10.08 13.01
N TRP A 62 -2.94 9.86 12.32
CA TRP A 62 -2.92 9.23 11.00
C TRP A 62 -3.52 7.82 11.03
N HIS A 63 -3.12 6.99 12.01
CA HIS A 63 -3.65 5.64 12.14
C HIS A 63 -5.12 5.57 12.52
N LYS A 64 -5.63 6.55 13.25
CA LYS A 64 -7.02 6.66 13.69
C LYS A 64 -7.91 7.36 12.67
N GLY A 65 -7.39 7.71 11.49
CA GLY A 65 -8.16 8.26 10.38
C GLY A 65 -8.52 9.73 10.53
N ILE A 66 -7.80 10.48 11.37
CA ILE A 66 -7.98 11.93 11.48
C ILE A 66 -7.34 12.57 10.25
N MET A 67 -8.16 13.18 9.40
CA MET A 67 -7.75 13.76 8.12
C MET A 67 -8.17 15.21 8.05
N LYS A 68 -7.23 16.09 7.70
CA LYS A 68 -7.46 17.53 7.56
C LYS A 68 -7.19 17.97 6.13
N LYS A 69 -7.97 18.96 5.68
CA LYS A 69 -7.83 19.54 4.34
C LYS A 69 -6.83 20.71 4.33
N ASP A 70 -6.77 21.48 5.41
CA ASP A 70 -5.92 22.65 5.52
C ASP A 70 -4.46 22.27 5.86
N PRO A 71 -3.47 22.61 5.00
CA PRO A 71 -2.04 22.38 5.25
C PRO A 71 -1.53 22.96 6.57
N ALA A 72 -2.20 23.99 7.12
CA ALA A 72 -1.85 24.58 8.41
C ALA A 72 -1.93 23.57 9.57
N TYR A 73 -2.71 22.49 9.43
CA TYR A 73 -2.76 21.41 10.42
C TYR A 73 -1.52 20.51 10.40
N SER A 74 -0.70 20.56 9.35
CA SER A 74 0.48 19.70 9.23
C SER A 74 1.46 19.93 10.36
N LEU A 75 1.94 18.83 10.95
CA LEU A 75 3.00 18.81 11.96
C LEU A 75 4.28 19.49 11.44
N TYR A 76 4.53 19.40 10.12
CA TYR A 76 5.72 19.95 9.46
C TYR A 76 5.73 21.47 9.33
N THR A 77 4.61 22.15 9.63
CA THR A 77 4.58 23.63 9.70
C THR A 77 5.33 24.16 10.93
N SER A 78 5.50 23.35 11.98
CA SER A 78 6.24 23.73 13.18
C SER A 78 7.74 23.86 12.89
N ALA A 79 8.37 24.94 13.37
CA ALA A 79 9.82 25.16 13.24
C ALA A 79 10.67 23.96 13.74
N LYS A 80 10.17 23.20 14.72
CA LYS A 80 10.83 22.00 15.27
C LYS A 80 10.94 20.85 14.26
N PHE A 81 10.12 20.87 13.22
CA PHE A 81 10.06 19.88 12.14
C PHE A 81 10.53 20.43 10.78
N GLN A 82 11.07 21.64 10.73
CA GLN A 82 11.64 22.24 9.51
C GLN A 82 13.16 22.00 9.40
N LYS A 83 13.62 20.75 9.56
CA LYS A 83 15.05 20.45 9.37
C LYS A 83 15.45 20.55 7.89
N ALA A 84 16.66 21.05 7.65
CA ALA A 84 17.34 20.97 6.35
C ALA A 84 17.83 19.53 6.14
N GLY A 85 16.92 18.65 5.73
CA GLY A 85 17.25 17.27 5.38
C GLY A 85 18.09 17.14 4.13
N LYS A 86 18.71 15.96 3.96
CA LYS A 86 19.23 15.57 2.65
C LYS A 86 18.05 15.41 1.70
N GLU A 87 18.01 16.25 0.68
CA GLU A 87 17.11 16.11 -0.45
C GLU A 87 17.75 15.18 -1.48
N ARG A 88 16.94 14.33 -2.10
CA ARG A 88 17.35 13.59 -3.30
C ARG A 88 16.24 13.60 -4.32
N VAL A 89 16.64 13.47 -5.58
CA VAL A 89 15.72 13.40 -6.70
C VAL A 89 15.41 11.94 -6.99
N ILE A 90 14.12 11.64 -7.11
CA ILE A 90 13.63 10.36 -7.62
C ILE A 90 13.13 10.59 -9.05
N GLU A 91 13.75 9.90 -10.00
CA GLU A 91 13.25 9.79 -11.37
C GLU A 91 12.06 8.84 -11.38
N LEU A 92 10.87 9.35 -11.70
CA LEU A 92 9.65 8.54 -11.80
C LEU A 92 9.60 7.81 -13.14
N PHE A 93 9.62 8.56 -14.24
CA PHE A 93 9.64 8.14 -15.65
C PHE A 93 9.75 9.36 -16.57
N ASP A 94 10.30 9.21 -17.79
CA ASP A 94 10.30 10.22 -18.86
C ASP A 94 10.62 11.67 -18.44
N GLY A 95 11.59 11.87 -17.54
CA GLY A 95 11.99 13.19 -17.03
C GLY A 95 11.09 13.74 -15.92
N HIS A 96 9.99 13.06 -15.59
CA HIS A 96 9.18 13.37 -14.41
C HIS A 96 9.96 13.02 -13.14
N GLN A 97 10.35 14.04 -12.40
CA GLN A 97 11.15 13.94 -11.20
C GLN A 97 10.43 14.50 -9.98
N VAL A 98 10.65 13.87 -8.83
CA VAL A 98 10.21 14.38 -7.54
C VAL A 98 11.39 14.48 -6.59
N THR A 99 11.60 15.66 -6.03
CA THR A 99 12.52 15.85 -4.91
C THR A 99 11.84 15.38 -3.63
N VAL A 100 12.49 14.45 -2.93
CA VAL A 100 12.03 13.95 -1.62
C VAL A 100 13.01 14.35 -0.52
N LYS A 101 12.48 14.55 0.67
CA LYS A 101 13.25 14.72 1.91
C LYS A 101 13.38 13.38 2.62
N ASP A 102 14.61 12.95 2.87
CA ASP A 102 14.90 11.75 3.68
C ASP A 102 14.99 12.08 5.19
N ASP A 103 14.31 13.14 5.63
CA ASP A 103 14.36 13.61 7.01
C ASP A 103 13.86 12.57 8.01
N VAL A 104 14.60 12.46 9.11
CA VAL A 104 14.21 11.71 10.29
C VAL A 104 14.05 12.68 11.44
N PHE A 105 12.81 12.85 11.91
CA PHE A 105 12.50 13.87 12.92
C PHE A 105 12.93 13.44 14.31
N VAL A 106 12.51 12.24 14.74
CA VAL A 106 12.87 11.68 16.05
C VAL A 106 14.10 10.79 15.93
N THR A 107 15.25 11.30 16.36
CA THR A 107 16.53 10.58 16.41
C THR A 107 16.92 10.12 17.82
N ASN A 108 16.27 10.64 18.86
CA ASN A 108 16.52 10.26 20.25
C ASN A 108 16.27 8.76 20.46
N ILE A 109 17.25 8.04 21.02
CA ILE A 109 17.22 6.58 21.16
C ILE A 109 16.10 6.13 22.11
N ASN A 110 15.91 6.83 23.24
CA ASN A 110 14.87 6.48 24.22
C ASN A 110 13.47 6.62 23.61
N ASP A 111 13.22 7.72 22.89
CA ASP A 111 11.95 7.98 22.22
C ASP A 111 11.66 6.95 21.14
N ASN A 112 12.69 6.55 20.37
CA ASN A 112 12.56 5.51 19.37
C ASN A 112 12.21 4.15 19.99
N TYR A 113 12.87 3.72 21.07
CA TYR A 113 12.51 2.47 21.75
C TYR A 113 11.12 2.53 22.39
N ARG A 114 10.75 3.67 22.99
CA ARG A 114 9.41 3.90 23.53
C ARG A 114 8.35 3.75 22.45
N PHE A 115 8.52 4.43 21.32
CA PHE A 115 7.63 4.32 20.15
C PHE A 115 7.48 2.86 19.68
N ILE A 116 8.58 2.14 19.53
CA ILE A 116 8.53 0.74 19.10
C ILE A 116 7.74 -0.12 20.09
N ARG A 117 7.92 0.07 21.40
CA ARG A 117 7.18 -0.66 22.44
C ARG A 117 5.69 -0.32 22.47
N ARG A 118 5.32 0.92 22.14
CA ARG A 118 3.91 1.37 22.14
C ARG A 118 3.10 0.71 21.02
N PHE A 119 3.67 0.61 19.81
CA PHE A 119 2.88 0.27 18.62
C PHE A 119 3.22 -1.07 17.98
N PHE A 120 4.35 -1.69 18.32
CA PHE A 120 4.80 -2.93 17.70
C PHE A 120 4.90 -4.06 18.72
N ASN A 121 5.01 -5.29 18.22
CA ASN A 121 5.25 -6.45 19.08
C ASN A 121 6.57 -6.25 19.87
N PRO A 122 6.62 -6.52 21.18
CA PRO A 122 7.84 -6.36 21.99
C PRO A 122 9.10 -7.04 21.44
N LEU A 123 8.96 -8.12 20.66
CA LEU A 123 10.08 -8.79 19.98
C LEU A 123 10.78 -7.89 18.96
N ILE A 124 10.07 -6.90 18.40
CA ILE A 124 10.63 -5.92 17.47
C ILE A 124 11.66 -5.03 18.17
N ALA A 125 11.43 -4.63 19.42
CA ALA A 125 12.42 -3.86 20.17
C ALA A 125 13.72 -4.65 20.39
N TRP A 126 13.61 -5.95 20.67
CA TRP A 126 14.76 -6.86 20.78
C TRP A 126 15.51 -7.00 19.45
N TYR A 127 14.78 -7.21 18.36
CA TYR A 127 15.35 -7.28 17.01
C TYR A 127 16.13 -6.01 16.65
N ILE A 128 15.56 -4.83 16.92
CA ILE A 128 16.24 -3.55 16.66
C ILE A 128 17.48 -3.39 17.54
N LEU A 129 17.40 -3.73 18.83
CA LEU A 129 18.56 -3.72 19.72
C LEU A 129 19.69 -4.60 19.16
N PHE A 130 19.38 -5.83 18.78
CA PHE A 130 20.36 -6.75 18.20
C PHE A 130 21.02 -6.14 16.97
N ILE A 131 20.24 -5.68 15.99
CA ILE A 131 20.81 -5.09 14.76
C ILE A 131 21.68 -3.88 15.07
N ARG A 132 21.27 -3.02 15.99
CA ARG A 132 22.02 -1.80 16.31
C ARG A 132 23.34 -2.11 17.01
N LEU A 133 23.38 -3.09 17.90
CA LEU A 133 24.61 -3.59 18.51
C LEU A 133 25.54 -4.23 17.47
N PHE A 134 25.01 -5.07 16.57
CA PHE A 134 25.79 -5.65 15.46
C PHE A 134 26.27 -4.60 14.46
N SER A 135 25.57 -3.48 14.36
CA SER A 135 25.96 -2.32 13.55
C SER A 135 26.81 -1.33 14.37
N PHE A 136 27.45 -1.77 15.46
CA PHE A 136 28.38 -1.00 16.29
C PHE A 136 27.85 0.31 16.87
N HIS A 137 26.55 0.42 17.09
CA HIS A 137 26.01 1.55 17.86
C HIS A 137 26.38 1.41 19.34
N ASN A 138 26.51 2.55 20.05
CA ASN A 138 26.96 2.60 21.43
C ASN A 138 26.10 1.70 22.36
N PRO A 139 26.65 0.59 22.90
CA PRO A 139 25.86 -0.38 23.64
C PRO A 139 25.21 0.18 24.90
N ALA A 140 25.91 1.06 25.64
CA ALA A 140 25.38 1.65 26.86
C ALA A 140 24.13 2.52 26.60
N LYS A 141 24.15 3.31 25.51
CA LYS A 141 22.98 4.12 25.11
C LYS A 141 21.82 3.24 24.64
N GLU A 142 22.09 2.23 23.82
CA GLU A 142 21.05 1.33 23.30
C GLU A 142 20.40 0.49 24.42
N LEU A 143 21.21 -0.12 25.30
CA LEU A 143 20.72 -0.90 26.45
C LEU A 143 19.91 -0.03 27.41
N SER A 144 20.38 1.19 27.72
CA SER A 144 19.65 2.12 28.59
C SER A 144 18.28 2.47 28.00
N GLY A 145 18.21 2.86 26.73
CA GLY A 145 16.95 3.16 26.06
C GLY A 145 16.01 1.96 25.97
N PHE A 146 16.56 0.79 25.65
CA PHE A 146 15.82 -0.46 25.61
C PHE A 146 15.21 -0.81 26.98
N LEU A 147 16.02 -0.79 28.06
CA LEU A 147 15.58 -1.11 29.41
C LEU A 147 14.51 -0.14 29.92
N ARG A 148 14.68 1.17 29.66
CA ARG A 148 13.66 2.20 30.00
C ARG A 148 12.32 1.94 29.30
N SER A 149 12.36 1.39 28.08
CA SER A 149 11.16 1.10 27.30
C SER A 149 10.38 -0.14 27.78
N LEU A 150 10.93 -0.96 28.68
CA LEU A 150 10.30 -2.22 29.11
C LEU A 150 8.95 -2.05 29.80
N LYS A 151 8.76 -0.92 30.52
CA LYS A 151 7.52 -0.62 31.25
C LYS A 151 6.45 0.08 30.40
N VAL A 152 6.75 0.35 29.13
CA VAL A 152 5.86 1.08 28.24
C VAL A 152 4.68 0.21 27.83
N LYS A 153 3.46 0.72 28.01
CA LYS A 153 2.23 0.04 27.64
C LYS A 153 1.97 0.20 26.14
N ARG A 154 1.35 -0.83 25.53
CA ARG A 154 0.90 -0.76 24.14
C ARG A 154 -0.38 0.06 24.01
N VAL A 155 -0.52 0.73 22.86
CA VAL A 155 -1.72 1.49 22.49
C VAL A 155 -2.41 0.83 21.30
N ASP A 156 -3.73 0.82 21.32
CA ASP A 156 -4.55 0.34 20.21
C ASP A 156 -4.80 1.49 19.21
N LEU A 157 -4.24 1.34 18.01
CA LEU A 157 -4.29 2.33 16.95
C LEU A 157 -5.65 2.41 16.23
N TYR A 158 -6.55 1.44 16.44
CA TYR A 158 -7.74 1.28 15.60
C TYR A 158 -9.06 1.31 16.40
N LYS A 159 -9.02 1.05 17.72
CA LYS A 159 -10.22 0.97 18.57
C LYS A 159 -11.02 2.28 18.67
N LYS A 160 -10.36 3.41 18.94
CA LYS A 160 -10.99 4.75 18.93
C LYS A 160 -10.51 5.48 17.68
N ASN A 161 -11.39 5.64 16.69
CA ASN A 161 -11.05 6.18 15.37
C ASN A 161 -12.05 7.26 14.94
N SER A 162 -11.70 8.00 13.90
CA SER A 162 -12.43 9.16 13.39
C SER A 162 -13.82 8.84 12.86
N TRP A 163 -14.11 7.58 12.51
CA TRP A 163 -15.44 7.19 12.04
C TRP A 163 -16.52 7.40 13.10
N LEU A 164 -16.15 7.35 14.38
CA LEU A 164 -17.04 7.69 15.49
C LEU A 164 -17.61 9.12 15.38
N LEU A 165 -16.85 10.03 14.76
CA LEU A 165 -17.22 11.42 14.56
C LEU A 165 -17.84 11.65 13.17
N LEU A 166 -17.27 11.02 12.14
CA LEU A 166 -17.62 11.29 10.73
C LEU A 166 -18.87 10.56 10.22
N LYS A 167 -19.32 9.49 10.89
CA LYS A 167 -20.35 8.59 10.35
C LYS A 167 -21.64 9.32 9.99
N ASN A 168 -22.18 10.11 10.91
CA ASN A 168 -23.48 10.75 10.71
C ASN A 168 -23.42 11.75 9.55
N ASP A 169 -22.37 12.58 9.52
CA ASP A 169 -22.14 13.56 8.45
C ASP A 169 -21.97 12.89 7.09
N TYR A 170 -21.22 11.78 7.04
CA TYR A 170 -21.04 11.01 5.81
C TYR A 170 -22.34 10.33 5.36
N ASP A 171 -23.13 9.77 6.27
CA ASP A 171 -24.39 9.09 5.95
C ASP A 171 -25.38 10.06 5.27
N VAL A 172 -25.51 11.29 5.80
CA VAL A 172 -26.42 12.31 5.25
C VAL A 172 -25.84 13.15 4.12
N PHE A 173 -24.54 13.02 3.81
CA PHE A 173 -23.91 13.81 2.76
C PHE A 173 -24.53 13.53 1.38
N ASP A 174 -25.04 14.58 0.76
CA ASP A 174 -25.64 14.56 -0.57
C ASP A 174 -24.61 14.96 -1.63
N SER A 175 -24.01 13.95 -2.28
CA SER A 175 -22.89 14.11 -3.21
C SER A 175 -23.29 14.78 -4.52
N ALA A 176 -22.72 15.96 -4.78
CA ALA A 176 -22.86 16.66 -6.06
C ALA A 176 -22.28 15.86 -7.23
N LEU A 177 -21.16 15.15 -6.99
CA LEU A 177 -20.55 14.30 -8.01
C LEU A 177 -21.50 13.17 -8.44
N ILE A 178 -22.19 12.52 -7.50
CA ILE A 178 -23.18 11.48 -7.84
C ILE A 178 -24.35 12.08 -8.64
N ARG A 179 -24.84 13.27 -8.27
CA ARG A 179 -25.93 13.95 -9.00
C ARG A 179 -25.54 14.32 -10.44
N GLN A 180 -24.27 14.65 -10.69
CA GLN A 180 -23.75 14.93 -12.04
C GLN A 180 -23.66 13.67 -12.92
N GLN A 181 -23.73 12.48 -12.33
CA GLN A 181 -23.64 11.20 -13.01
C GLN A 181 -22.45 11.11 -14.00
N PRO A 182 -21.19 11.34 -13.59
CA PRO A 182 -20.04 11.21 -14.47
C PRO A 182 -19.86 9.76 -14.97
N LYS A 183 -19.48 9.57 -16.24
CA LYS A 183 -19.28 8.22 -16.77
C LYS A 183 -18.09 7.52 -16.08
N VAL A 184 -18.31 6.28 -15.63
CA VAL A 184 -17.27 5.41 -15.04
C VAL A 184 -16.90 4.30 -16.02
N SER A 185 -15.61 4.02 -16.20
CA SER A 185 -15.12 2.83 -16.91
C SER A 185 -14.60 1.80 -15.92
N VAL A 186 -15.30 0.67 -15.79
CA VAL A 186 -14.88 -0.46 -14.98
C VAL A 186 -13.93 -1.32 -15.81
N ILE A 187 -12.68 -1.48 -15.37
CA ILE A 187 -11.63 -2.19 -16.10
C ILE A 187 -11.34 -3.52 -15.44
N ILE A 188 -11.50 -4.60 -16.21
CA ILE A 188 -11.36 -5.98 -15.74
C ILE A 188 -10.38 -6.73 -16.65
N PRO A 189 -9.13 -6.96 -16.21
CA PRO A 189 -8.27 -7.94 -16.87
C PRO A 189 -8.72 -9.35 -16.49
N THR A 190 -8.83 -10.24 -17.48
CA THR A 190 -9.13 -11.66 -17.23
C THR A 190 -8.17 -12.59 -17.94
N LEU A 191 -7.89 -13.74 -17.32
CA LEU A 191 -7.03 -14.79 -17.86
C LEU A 191 -7.47 -16.15 -17.31
N ASN A 192 -8.10 -16.96 -18.16
CA ASN A 192 -8.54 -18.33 -17.88
C ASN A 192 -9.49 -18.44 -16.66
N ARG A 193 -10.42 -17.49 -16.48
CA ARG A 193 -11.27 -17.35 -15.26
C ARG A 193 -12.74 -17.07 -15.50
N TYR A 194 -13.31 -17.56 -16.60
CA TYR A 194 -14.70 -17.24 -16.98
C TYR A 194 -15.75 -17.57 -15.90
N ASN A 195 -15.52 -18.61 -15.10
CA ASN A 195 -16.40 -18.95 -13.98
C ASN A 195 -16.50 -17.83 -12.93
N TYR A 196 -15.38 -17.18 -12.63
CA TYR A 196 -15.35 -16.05 -11.69
C TYR A 196 -15.82 -14.76 -12.35
N LEU A 197 -15.44 -14.54 -13.61
CA LEU A 197 -15.86 -13.38 -14.38
C LEU A 197 -17.38 -13.33 -14.55
N LYS A 198 -18.05 -14.48 -14.68
CA LYS A 198 -19.51 -14.58 -14.68
C LYS A 198 -20.14 -13.93 -13.44
N ASP A 199 -19.60 -14.23 -12.26
CA ASP A 199 -20.11 -13.67 -11.00
C ASP A 199 -19.84 -12.16 -10.93
N VAL A 200 -18.66 -11.73 -11.38
CA VAL A 200 -18.29 -10.31 -11.48
C VAL A 200 -19.28 -9.53 -12.36
N LEU A 201 -19.56 -10.01 -13.58
CA LEU A 201 -20.48 -9.35 -14.50
C LEU A 201 -21.91 -9.34 -13.94
N SER A 202 -22.35 -10.41 -13.28
CA SER A 202 -23.66 -10.45 -12.61
C SER A 202 -23.78 -9.45 -11.45
N ASP A 203 -22.71 -9.21 -10.69
CA ASP A 203 -22.70 -8.18 -9.64
C ASP A 203 -22.71 -6.75 -10.24
N LEU A 204 -22.11 -6.57 -11.42
CA LEU A 204 -22.11 -5.28 -12.13
C LEU A 204 -23.49 -4.91 -12.69
N GLU A 205 -24.27 -5.86 -13.22
CA GLU A 205 -25.66 -5.62 -13.66
C GLU A 205 -26.55 -5.08 -12.53
N LYS A 206 -26.23 -5.45 -11.28
CA LYS A 206 -26.99 -5.09 -10.07
C LYS A 206 -26.58 -3.75 -9.48
N GLN A 207 -25.58 -3.05 -10.03
CA GLN A 207 -25.12 -1.78 -9.46
C GLN A 207 -26.22 -0.72 -9.45
N ASP A 208 -26.34 0.03 -8.36
CA ASP A 208 -27.31 1.13 -8.22
C ASP A 208 -26.91 2.32 -9.11
N TYR A 209 -25.62 2.56 -9.31
CA TYR A 209 -25.12 3.55 -10.27
C TYR A 209 -25.16 3.00 -11.69
N LYS A 210 -25.76 3.74 -12.64
CA LYS A 210 -26.04 3.21 -14.00
C LYS A 210 -25.18 3.81 -15.12
N ASN A 211 -24.56 4.98 -14.94
CA ASN A 211 -23.74 5.59 -15.98
C ASN A 211 -22.30 5.03 -15.99
N PHE A 212 -22.15 3.76 -16.33
CA PHE A 212 -20.85 3.12 -16.46
C PHE A 212 -20.77 2.22 -17.68
N GLU A 213 -19.54 1.95 -18.10
CA GLU A 213 -19.21 0.92 -19.08
C GLU A 213 -18.24 -0.09 -18.45
N VAL A 214 -18.16 -1.27 -19.05
CA VAL A 214 -17.28 -2.34 -18.61
C VAL A 214 -16.31 -2.66 -19.74
N ILE A 215 -15.01 -2.64 -19.44
CA ILE A 215 -13.95 -2.99 -20.38
C ILE A 215 -13.25 -4.24 -19.87
N VAL A 216 -13.44 -5.35 -20.57
CA VAL A 216 -12.76 -6.61 -20.27
C VAL A 216 -11.59 -6.79 -21.21
N CYS A 217 -10.38 -6.93 -20.67
CA CYS A 217 -9.21 -7.32 -21.46
C CYS A 217 -8.91 -8.80 -21.22
N ASP A 218 -9.24 -9.63 -22.22
CA ASP A 218 -9.21 -11.07 -22.13
C ASP A 218 -7.93 -11.65 -22.74
N GLN A 219 -7.15 -12.30 -21.87
CA GLN A 219 -5.87 -12.93 -22.17
C GLN A 219 -5.94 -14.46 -22.18
N SER A 220 -7.15 -15.03 -22.05
CA SER A 220 -7.39 -16.46 -21.93
C SER A 220 -6.95 -17.22 -23.16
N ASP A 221 -6.41 -18.43 -23.01
CA ASP A 221 -5.99 -19.24 -24.15
C ASP A 221 -7.21 -19.66 -25.00
N SER A 222 -8.29 -20.07 -24.32
CA SER A 222 -9.57 -20.45 -24.94
C SER A 222 -10.55 -19.27 -24.96
N PHE A 223 -10.26 -18.26 -25.79
CA PHE A 223 -11.13 -17.10 -25.95
C PHE A 223 -12.54 -17.50 -26.44
N ASN A 224 -13.59 -17.01 -25.76
CA ASN A 224 -14.98 -17.23 -26.14
C ASN A 224 -15.72 -15.89 -26.30
N ALA A 225 -15.96 -15.47 -27.54
CA ALA A 225 -16.70 -14.25 -27.82
C ALA A 225 -18.18 -14.33 -27.39
N GLU A 226 -18.80 -15.53 -27.45
CA GLU A 226 -20.22 -15.71 -27.10
C GLU A 226 -20.48 -15.50 -25.60
N PHE A 227 -19.49 -15.81 -24.74
CA PHE A 227 -19.60 -15.58 -23.29
C PHE A 227 -19.99 -14.13 -22.97
N TYR A 228 -19.49 -13.18 -23.76
CA TYR A 228 -19.66 -11.75 -23.52
C TYR A 228 -21.00 -11.19 -24.03
N LYS A 229 -21.66 -11.88 -24.97
CA LYS A 229 -22.95 -11.44 -25.53
C LYS A 229 -24.14 -11.67 -24.59
N ALA A 230 -23.96 -12.47 -23.54
CA ALA A 230 -25.02 -12.87 -22.63
C ALA A 230 -25.37 -11.82 -21.54
N TRP A 231 -24.71 -10.67 -21.52
CA TRP A 231 -24.79 -9.69 -20.43
C TRP A 231 -25.47 -8.39 -20.85
N HIS A 232 -26.30 -7.85 -19.98
CA HIS A 232 -26.97 -6.56 -20.15
C HIS A 232 -26.09 -5.41 -19.64
N LEU A 233 -24.86 -5.34 -20.15
CA LEU A 233 -23.85 -4.34 -19.81
C LEU A 233 -23.34 -3.64 -21.06
N HIS A 234 -22.96 -2.37 -20.94
CA HIS A 234 -22.18 -1.68 -21.97
C HIS A 234 -20.75 -2.22 -21.96
N LEU A 235 -20.57 -3.37 -22.60
CA LEU A 235 -19.36 -4.17 -22.53
C LEU A 235 -18.48 -3.96 -23.77
N LYS A 236 -17.22 -3.61 -23.55
CA LYS A 236 -16.16 -3.62 -24.57
C LYS A 236 -15.16 -4.71 -24.23
N VAL A 237 -14.93 -5.63 -25.17
CA VAL A 237 -13.97 -6.72 -25.00
C VAL A 237 -12.73 -6.43 -25.84
N ILE A 238 -11.57 -6.46 -25.21
CA ILE A 238 -10.26 -6.31 -25.85
C ILE A 238 -9.57 -7.66 -25.77
N ARG A 239 -9.20 -8.21 -26.93
CA ARG A 239 -8.39 -9.43 -26.98
C ARG A 239 -6.91 -9.08 -26.86
N GLN A 240 -6.19 -9.77 -25.97
CA GLN A 240 -4.75 -9.62 -25.81
C GLN A 240 -4.08 -11.00 -25.74
N ASP A 241 -3.17 -11.32 -26.65
CA ASP A 241 -2.50 -12.62 -26.64
C ASP A 241 -1.36 -12.70 -25.60
N GLU A 242 -0.72 -11.57 -25.32
CA GLU A 242 0.29 -11.49 -24.27
C GLU A 242 -0.38 -11.62 -22.91
N LYS A 243 -0.04 -12.65 -22.13
CA LYS A 243 -0.41 -12.73 -20.71
C LYS A 243 0.43 -11.67 -19.98
N ALA A 244 -0.16 -10.53 -19.63
CA ALA A 244 0.49 -9.36 -19.05
C ALA A 244 -0.56 -8.45 -18.40
N LEU A 245 -0.62 -8.48 -17.06
CA LEU A 245 -1.62 -7.76 -16.26
C LEU A 245 -1.50 -6.24 -16.40
N CYS A 246 -0.28 -5.70 -16.33
CA CYS A 246 -0.11 -4.24 -16.41
C CYS A 246 -0.49 -3.75 -17.81
N LYS A 247 -0.09 -4.47 -18.86
CA LYS A 247 -0.47 -4.21 -20.24
C LYS A 247 -1.98 -4.26 -20.43
N ALA A 248 -2.65 -5.28 -19.91
CA ALA A 248 -4.09 -5.44 -20.03
C ALA A 248 -4.85 -4.25 -19.43
N ARG A 249 -4.44 -3.80 -18.23
CA ARG A 249 -5.00 -2.60 -17.59
C ARG A 249 -4.64 -1.32 -18.36
N ASN A 250 -3.40 -1.18 -18.81
CA ASN A 250 -2.94 0.01 -19.55
C ASN A 250 -3.71 0.20 -20.87
N VAL A 251 -3.87 -0.88 -21.66
CA VAL A 251 -4.66 -0.85 -22.90
C VAL A 251 -6.11 -0.49 -22.59
N SER A 252 -6.72 -1.12 -21.58
CA SER A 252 -8.09 -0.83 -21.19
C SER A 252 -8.28 0.61 -20.71
N MET A 253 -7.30 1.19 -19.99
CA MET A 253 -7.34 2.58 -19.53
C MET A 253 -7.26 3.58 -20.69
N ASN A 254 -6.50 3.29 -21.75
CA ASN A 254 -6.48 4.11 -22.95
C ASN A 254 -7.85 4.09 -23.64
N GLU A 255 -8.44 2.91 -23.76
CA GLU A 255 -9.73 2.67 -24.44
C GLU A 255 -10.97 3.12 -23.64
N ALA A 256 -10.79 3.55 -22.39
CA ALA A 256 -11.86 4.01 -21.51
C ALA A 256 -12.50 5.32 -21.97
N LEU A 257 -13.83 5.38 -22.02
CA LEU A 257 -14.60 6.59 -22.33
C LEU A 257 -15.06 7.35 -21.07
N GLY A 258 -14.96 6.72 -19.90
CA GLY A 258 -15.33 7.30 -18.62
C GLY A 258 -14.37 8.40 -18.17
N GLU A 259 -14.93 9.39 -17.49
CA GLU A 259 -14.15 10.40 -16.78
C GLU A 259 -13.42 9.78 -15.57
N TYR A 260 -14.01 8.73 -15.00
CA TYR A 260 -13.44 7.97 -13.89
C TYR A 260 -13.09 6.55 -14.32
N ILE A 261 -11.94 6.09 -13.85
CA ILE A 261 -11.49 4.71 -13.99
C ILE A 261 -11.76 3.98 -12.69
N LEU A 262 -12.36 2.80 -12.77
CA LEU A 262 -12.54 1.88 -11.65
C LEU A 262 -11.87 0.56 -12.00
N LEU A 263 -10.70 0.29 -11.41
CA LEU A 263 -9.99 -0.97 -11.65
C LEU A 263 -10.60 -2.07 -10.77
N PHE A 264 -10.88 -3.23 -11.38
CA PHE A 264 -11.55 -4.34 -10.73
C PHE A 264 -10.95 -5.69 -11.16
N ASP A 265 -10.78 -6.63 -10.22
CA ASP A 265 -10.30 -7.98 -10.56
C ASP A 265 -11.44 -8.92 -10.94
N ASP A 266 -11.11 -9.93 -11.75
CA ASP A 266 -12.05 -10.93 -12.27
C ASP A 266 -12.49 -12.00 -11.26
N ASP A 267 -11.94 -12.02 -10.04
CA ASP A 267 -12.26 -12.97 -8.96
C ASP A 267 -12.74 -12.27 -7.67
N SER A 268 -13.59 -11.24 -7.84
CA SER A 268 -14.10 -10.41 -6.76
C SER A 268 -15.63 -10.32 -6.72
N ARG A 269 -16.20 -10.17 -5.53
CA ARG A 269 -17.65 -9.93 -5.32
C ARG A 269 -17.88 -8.57 -4.68
N VAL A 270 -18.89 -7.84 -5.14
CA VAL A 270 -19.20 -6.47 -4.70
C VAL A 270 -20.67 -6.28 -4.40
N GLN A 271 -20.98 -5.30 -3.55
CA GLN A 271 -22.37 -4.90 -3.26
C GLN A 271 -22.89 -3.96 -4.35
N LYS A 272 -24.21 -3.79 -4.43
CA LYS A 272 -24.86 -2.95 -5.44
C LYS A 272 -24.53 -1.46 -5.35
N ASP A 273 -24.15 -0.96 -4.17
CA ASP A 273 -23.78 0.44 -3.94
C ASP A 273 -22.28 0.71 -4.15
N TRP A 274 -21.50 -0.28 -4.59
CA TRP A 274 -20.05 -0.21 -4.62
C TRP A 274 -19.50 0.97 -5.44
N ILE A 275 -20.02 1.19 -6.66
CA ILE A 275 -19.61 2.35 -7.49
C ILE A 275 -20.00 3.68 -6.81
N LEU A 276 -21.19 3.76 -6.19
CA LEU A 276 -21.65 4.96 -5.48
C LEU A 276 -20.72 5.29 -4.30
N GLN A 277 -20.28 4.28 -3.54
CA GLN A 277 -19.38 4.51 -2.40
C GLN A 277 -18.02 5.05 -2.82
N HIS A 278 -17.50 4.65 -3.99
CA HIS A 278 -16.28 5.25 -4.53
C HIS A 278 -16.49 6.72 -4.91
N LEU A 279 -17.56 7.05 -5.65
CA LEU A 279 -17.87 8.42 -6.05
C LEU A 279 -18.12 9.33 -4.83
N LYS A 280 -18.91 8.86 -3.85
CA LYS A 280 -19.21 9.59 -2.62
C LYS A 280 -17.94 9.92 -1.82
N CYS A 281 -17.01 8.97 -1.74
CA CYS A 281 -15.72 9.16 -1.07
C CYS A 281 -14.87 10.25 -1.74
N LEU A 282 -14.78 10.23 -3.08
CA LEU A 282 -14.04 11.25 -3.84
C LEU A 282 -14.59 12.64 -3.57
N ASP A 283 -15.91 12.80 -3.58
CA ASP A 283 -16.58 14.08 -3.36
C ASP A 283 -16.44 14.57 -1.90
N TYR A 284 -16.85 13.74 -0.93
CA TYR A 284 -16.87 14.09 0.50
C TYR A 284 -15.49 14.54 1.01
N PHE A 285 -14.46 13.75 0.71
CA PHE A 285 -13.11 14.05 1.13
C PHE A 285 -12.39 15.04 0.21
N ASN A 286 -12.99 15.41 -0.93
CA ASN A 286 -12.30 16.07 -2.03
C ASN A 286 -10.99 15.31 -2.35
N ALA A 287 -11.10 14.01 -2.57
CA ALA A 287 -9.98 13.11 -2.81
C ALA A 287 -9.79 12.89 -4.31
N ASP A 288 -8.55 12.58 -4.71
CA ASP A 288 -8.22 12.24 -6.10
C ASP A 288 -8.45 10.75 -6.37
N ILE A 289 -8.32 9.92 -5.33
CA ILE A 289 -8.33 8.46 -5.40
C ILE A 289 -9.14 7.89 -4.23
N SER A 290 -10.09 7.00 -4.53
CA SER A 290 -10.81 6.19 -3.54
C SER A 290 -10.32 4.74 -3.63
N CYS A 291 -9.53 4.32 -2.65
CA CYS A 291 -8.99 2.97 -2.51
C CYS A 291 -9.96 2.11 -1.70
N GLY A 292 -10.73 1.25 -2.35
CA GLY A 292 -11.62 0.34 -1.67
C GLY A 292 -10.86 -0.74 -0.88
N VAL A 293 -11.51 -1.33 0.12
CA VAL A 293 -10.90 -2.38 0.96
C VAL A 293 -11.18 -3.77 0.40
N SER A 294 -10.23 -4.69 0.58
CA SER A 294 -10.33 -6.07 0.08
C SER A 294 -10.43 -7.06 1.23
N LEU A 295 -11.57 -7.73 1.32
CA LEU A 295 -11.85 -8.74 2.33
C LEU A 295 -11.52 -10.12 1.79
N SER A 296 -10.79 -10.91 2.55
CA SER A 296 -10.49 -12.31 2.21
C SER A 296 -11.49 -13.25 2.87
N VAL A 297 -12.11 -14.15 2.08
CA VAL A 297 -13.03 -15.19 2.63
C VAL A 297 -12.25 -16.30 3.34
N VAL A 298 -10.99 -16.52 2.94
CA VAL A 298 -10.17 -17.63 3.43
C VAL A 298 -8.94 -17.10 4.17
N GLY A 299 -8.83 -17.50 5.44
CA GLY A 299 -7.56 -17.64 6.16
C GLY A 299 -6.91 -16.40 6.75
N ASP A 300 -7.30 -15.19 6.34
CA ASP A 300 -6.67 -13.95 6.82
C ASP A 300 -7.60 -13.15 7.74
N ILE A 301 -7.03 -12.64 8.83
CA ILE A 301 -7.70 -11.69 9.71
C ILE A 301 -7.87 -10.39 8.92
N ILE A 302 -9.10 -9.89 8.80
CA ILE A 302 -9.36 -8.58 8.18
C ILE A 302 -8.59 -7.52 8.99
N PRO A 303 -7.68 -6.77 8.35
CA PRO A 303 -6.94 -5.72 9.03
C PRO A 303 -7.89 -4.69 9.66
N GLN A 304 -7.67 -4.35 10.93
CA GLN A 304 -8.56 -3.42 11.65
C GLN A 304 -8.58 -2.02 11.00
N ASN A 305 -7.50 -1.62 10.33
CA ASN A 305 -7.43 -0.37 9.57
C ASN A 305 -8.35 -0.34 8.33
N TYR A 306 -9.00 -1.46 7.95
CA TYR A 306 -9.99 -1.51 6.87
C TYR A 306 -11.41 -1.18 7.34
N SER A 307 -11.59 -0.76 8.60
CA SER A 307 -12.93 -0.54 9.19
C SER A 307 -13.40 0.91 9.18
N PHE A 308 -12.59 1.87 8.71
CA PHE A 308 -12.91 3.30 8.67
C PHE A 308 -12.11 4.04 7.60
N PHE A 309 -12.52 5.27 7.30
CA PHE A 309 -11.82 6.17 6.38
C PHE A 309 -10.49 6.68 6.93
N ARG A 310 -9.45 6.65 6.11
CA ARG A 310 -8.10 7.12 6.46
C ARG A 310 -7.32 7.48 5.20
N TRP A 311 -6.21 8.18 5.37
CA TRP A 311 -5.21 8.30 4.31
C TRP A 311 -4.74 6.91 3.89
N SER A 312 -4.77 6.64 2.59
CA SER A 312 -4.36 5.34 2.05
C SER A 312 -2.84 5.22 2.07
N ASP A 313 -2.32 4.17 2.70
CA ASP A 313 -0.90 3.75 2.64
C ASP A 313 -0.66 2.58 1.68
N GLN A 314 -1.73 2.12 1.03
CA GLN A 314 -1.72 1.05 0.05
C GLN A 314 -2.70 1.41 -1.06
N LEU A 315 -2.41 0.93 -2.26
CA LEU A 315 -3.33 0.97 -3.38
C LEU A 315 -3.57 -0.47 -3.81
N ASP A 316 -4.84 -0.84 -3.95
CA ASP A 316 -5.24 -2.13 -4.50
C ASP A 316 -5.79 -1.90 -5.90
N THR A 317 -5.02 -2.29 -6.91
CA THR A 317 -5.40 -2.11 -8.31
C THR A 317 -6.55 -3.00 -8.75
N GLY A 318 -7.09 -3.86 -7.88
CA GLY A 318 -8.34 -4.56 -8.09
C GLY A 318 -9.55 -3.94 -7.40
N ASN A 319 -9.40 -2.81 -6.69
CA ASN A 319 -10.50 -2.09 -6.05
C ASN A 319 -10.16 -0.61 -5.84
N VAL A 320 -10.00 0.15 -6.91
CA VAL A 320 -9.62 1.57 -6.81
C VAL A 320 -10.29 2.42 -7.89
N MET A 321 -10.81 3.58 -7.47
CA MET A 321 -11.36 4.59 -8.37
C MET A 321 -10.49 5.85 -8.38
N PHE A 322 -10.26 6.42 -9.56
CA PHE A 322 -9.63 7.73 -9.73
C PHE A 322 -10.07 8.39 -11.03
N ARG A 323 -9.88 9.70 -11.16
CA ARG A 323 -10.18 10.44 -12.39
C ARG A 323 -9.19 10.06 -13.50
N LYS A 324 -9.67 9.72 -14.70
CA LYS A 324 -8.84 9.31 -15.85
C LYS A 324 -7.74 10.31 -16.16
N GLY A 325 -8.05 11.61 -16.09
CA GLY A 325 -7.11 12.70 -16.37
C GLY A 325 -5.83 12.68 -15.52
N LEU A 326 -5.87 12.06 -14.35
CA LEU A 326 -4.71 11.87 -13.47
C LEU A 326 -3.56 11.14 -14.19
N LEU A 327 -3.89 10.21 -15.08
CA LEU A 327 -2.93 9.39 -15.82
C LEU A 327 -2.05 10.19 -16.79
N LYS A 328 -2.46 11.42 -17.16
CA LYS A 328 -1.62 12.34 -17.94
C LYS A 328 -0.41 12.83 -17.14
N THR A 329 -0.53 12.91 -15.81
CA THR A 329 0.55 13.33 -14.91
C THR A 329 1.27 12.14 -14.33
N SER A 330 0.54 11.09 -13.94
CA SER A 330 1.16 9.93 -13.33
C SER A 330 1.80 8.99 -14.33
N GLY A 331 1.34 8.94 -15.57
CA GLY A 331 1.58 7.81 -16.47
C GLY A 331 0.79 6.56 -16.03
N LEU A 332 0.78 5.54 -16.88
CA LEU A 332 0.10 4.26 -16.65
C LEU A 332 0.91 3.33 -15.71
N LEU A 333 0.53 2.04 -15.59
CA LEU A 333 1.26 1.07 -14.77
C LEU A 333 2.62 0.74 -15.39
N ASP A 334 3.64 0.55 -14.55
CA ASP A 334 5.00 0.20 -14.98
C ASP A 334 5.08 -1.27 -15.40
N ARG A 335 5.33 -1.51 -16.69
CA ARG A 335 5.47 -2.87 -17.24
C ARG A 335 6.75 -3.59 -16.79
N GLN A 336 7.61 -2.96 -15.99
CA GLN A 336 8.68 -3.68 -15.29
C GLN A 336 8.14 -4.65 -14.23
N PHE A 337 6.88 -4.53 -13.80
CA PHE A 337 6.29 -5.43 -12.81
C PHE A 337 5.55 -6.62 -13.44
N GLU A 338 5.51 -6.73 -14.77
CA GLU A 338 4.85 -7.84 -15.46
C GLU A 338 5.38 -9.21 -15.01
N GLY A 339 4.45 -10.14 -14.82
CA GLY A 339 4.73 -11.50 -14.35
C GLY A 339 5.31 -11.56 -12.93
N GLN A 340 5.17 -10.50 -12.13
CA GLN A 340 5.58 -10.37 -10.73
C GLN A 340 4.55 -9.53 -9.97
N THR A 341 4.76 -9.30 -8.66
CA THR A 341 3.86 -8.46 -7.84
C THR A 341 4.48 -7.08 -7.57
N ASN A 342 3.73 -6.19 -6.90
CA ASN A 342 4.09 -4.84 -6.47
C ASN A 342 3.88 -3.73 -7.53
N GLU A 343 3.17 -4.01 -8.61
CA GLU A 343 2.75 -2.98 -9.58
C GLU A 343 1.81 -1.95 -8.96
N ASP A 344 0.94 -2.43 -8.10
CA ASP A 344 -0.02 -1.69 -7.29
C ASP A 344 0.68 -0.84 -6.22
N ALA A 345 1.65 -1.44 -5.51
CA ALA A 345 2.50 -0.73 -4.57
C ALA A 345 3.33 0.38 -5.24
N GLU A 346 3.87 0.14 -6.44
CA GLU A 346 4.61 1.14 -7.22
C GLU A 346 3.72 2.28 -7.67
N PHE A 347 2.56 1.95 -8.25
CA PHE A 347 1.63 2.95 -8.76
C PHE A 347 1.10 3.83 -7.63
N GLY A 348 0.66 3.23 -6.53
CA GLY A 348 0.22 3.99 -5.34
C GLY A 348 1.31 4.91 -4.77
N LEU A 349 2.56 4.44 -4.71
CA LEU A 349 3.68 5.26 -4.24
C LEU A 349 3.96 6.44 -5.18
N ARG A 350 3.93 6.19 -6.49
CA ARG A 350 4.11 7.23 -7.52
C ARG A 350 3.01 8.29 -7.43
N LEU A 351 1.76 7.88 -7.26
CA LEU A 351 0.63 8.79 -7.06
C LEU A 351 0.79 9.65 -5.80
N TYR A 352 1.18 9.03 -4.69
CA TYR A 352 1.46 9.73 -3.45
C TYR A 352 2.57 10.79 -3.60
N LEU A 353 3.68 10.45 -4.29
CA LEU A 353 4.79 11.37 -4.53
C LEU A 353 4.43 12.52 -5.46
N LEU A 354 3.48 12.31 -6.37
CA LEU A 354 2.94 13.34 -7.26
C LEU A 354 1.90 14.26 -6.58
N GLY A 355 1.53 13.98 -5.33
CA GLY A 355 0.64 14.84 -4.57
C GLY A 355 -0.84 14.48 -4.64
N PHE A 356 -1.20 13.31 -5.15
CA PHE A 356 -2.60 12.88 -5.20
C PHE A 356 -3.09 12.39 -3.84
N LYS A 357 -4.27 12.85 -3.43
CA LYS A 357 -4.96 12.47 -2.19
C LYS A 357 -5.67 11.13 -2.37
N ALA A 358 -5.16 10.10 -1.70
CA ALA A 358 -5.77 8.78 -1.66
C ALA A 358 -6.43 8.50 -0.31
N ILE A 359 -7.68 8.04 -0.35
CA ILE A 359 -8.47 7.68 0.84
C ILE A 359 -8.75 6.18 0.80
N SER A 360 -8.44 5.48 1.88
CA SER A 360 -8.91 4.11 2.10
C SER A 360 -10.38 4.14 2.47
N ASN A 361 -11.20 3.45 1.70
CA ASN A 361 -12.65 3.49 1.72
C ASN A 361 -13.21 2.13 2.15
N HIS A 362 -13.61 2.03 3.41
CA HIS A 362 -14.16 0.80 3.98
C HIS A 362 -15.58 0.46 3.48
N LEU A 363 -16.31 1.45 2.95
CA LEU A 363 -17.66 1.25 2.41
C LEU A 363 -17.62 0.70 0.99
N ALA A 364 -16.62 1.09 0.20
CA ALA A 364 -16.34 0.49 -1.11
C ALA A 364 -15.54 -0.82 -0.99
N LYS A 365 -16.09 -1.80 -0.28
CA LYS A 365 -15.45 -3.09 -0.05
C LYS A 365 -15.70 -4.08 -1.18
N ARG A 366 -14.70 -4.91 -1.47
CA ARG A 366 -14.85 -6.14 -2.26
C ARG A 366 -14.53 -7.37 -1.41
N ILE A 367 -15.11 -8.49 -1.78
CA ILE A 367 -14.72 -9.81 -1.29
C ILE A 367 -13.83 -10.45 -2.38
N HIS A 368 -12.54 -10.60 -2.09
CA HIS A 368 -11.58 -11.19 -3.03
C HIS A 368 -11.48 -12.70 -2.80
N LEU A 369 -11.89 -13.48 -3.80
CA LEU A 369 -12.07 -14.94 -3.69
C LEU A 369 -10.74 -15.71 -3.71
N LYS A 370 -9.64 -15.07 -4.13
CA LYS A 370 -8.32 -15.68 -4.28
C LYS A 370 -8.38 -16.95 -5.13
N ALA A 371 -8.84 -16.82 -6.37
CA ALA A 371 -8.94 -17.94 -7.31
C ALA A 371 -7.64 -18.76 -7.34
N SER A 372 -7.78 -20.09 -7.31
CA SER A 372 -6.66 -21.04 -7.22
C SER A 372 -5.91 -21.20 -8.54
N THR A 373 -6.57 -20.89 -9.66
CA THR A 373 -6.04 -21.00 -11.03
C THR A 373 -6.25 -19.71 -11.82
N GLY A 374 -5.63 -19.61 -13.01
CA GLY A 374 -5.75 -18.45 -13.89
C GLY A 374 -5.11 -17.16 -13.34
N GLY A 375 -5.26 -16.06 -14.08
CA GLY A 375 -4.73 -14.75 -13.71
C GLY A 375 -3.21 -14.79 -13.46
N MET A 376 -2.77 -14.06 -12.45
CA MET A 376 -1.36 -14.02 -12.04
C MET A 376 -0.76 -15.41 -11.70
N ARG A 377 -1.59 -16.43 -11.38
CA ARG A 377 -1.12 -17.75 -10.96
C ARG A 377 -0.55 -18.56 -12.12
N GLU A 378 -0.90 -18.19 -13.36
CA GLU A 378 -0.29 -18.71 -14.60
C GLU A 378 1.19 -18.27 -14.74
N MET A 379 1.55 -17.13 -14.14
CA MET A 379 2.82 -16.44 -14.41
C MET A 379 3.77 -16.51 -13.21
N SER A 380 3.26 -16.20 -12.02
CA SER A 380 4.04 -16.11 -10.79
C SER A 380 3.25 -16.54 -9.55
N GLY A 381 3.97 -16.90 -8.49
CA GLY A 381 3.35 -17.05 -7.17
C GLY A 381 2.92 -15.70 -6.60
N TRP A 382 2.00 -15.72 -5.64
CA TRP A 382 1.52 -14.51 -4.93
C TRP A 382 2.47 -14.06 -3.80
N ASP A 383 3.38 -14.93 -3.33
CA ASP A 383 4.30 -14.63 -2.23
C ASP A 383 5.55 -13.89 -2.75
N GLN A 384 5.62 -12.58 -2.50
CA GLN A 384 6.76 -11.75 -2.92
C GLN A 384 8.08 -12.12 -2.23
N LEU A 385 8.05 -12.78 -1.08
CA LEU A 385 9.24 -13.17 -0.32
C LEU A 385 9.67 -14.61 -0.57
N ARG A 386 8.84 -15.43 -1.24
CA ARG A 386 9.15 -16.83 -1.52
C ARG A 386 8.89 -17.16 -2.98
N PRO A 387 9.93 -17.54 -3.73
CA PRO A 387 9.73 -17.98 -5.09
C PRO A 387 8.94 -19.29 -5.16
N ASN A 388 8.22 -19.49 -6.26
CA ASN A 388 7.50 -20.74 -6.54
C ASN A 388 8.41 -21.93 -6.89
N LYS A 389 9.70 -21.68 -7.18
CA LYS A 389 10.73 -22.70 -7.44
C LYS A 389 11.96 -22.43 -6.57
N PHE A 390 12.62 -23.48 -6.09
CA PHE A 390 13.68 -23.38 -5.09
C PHE A 390 14.89 -22.54 -5.53
N PHE A 391 15.26 -22.54 -6.82
CA PHE A 391 16.43 -21.81 -7.34
C PHE A 391 16.12 -20.42 -7.90
N LYS A 392 14.86 -19.97 -7.84
CA LYS A 392 14.49 -18.63 -8.30
C LYS A 392 14.96 -17.56 -7.30
N PRO A 393 15.09 -16.30 -7.74
CA PRO A 393 15.48 -15.19 -6.87
C PRO A 393 14.55 -15.02 -5.65
N ARG A 394 15.12 -14.56 -4.53
CA ARG A 394 14.42 -14.30 -3.26
C ARG A 394 14.91 -12.98 -2.66
N PRO A 395 14.03 -12.01 -2.32
CA PRO A 395 12.62 -11.94 -2.71
C PRO A 395 12.48 -11.87 -4.24
N ILE A 396 11.26 -11.78 -4.76
CA ILE A 396 11.09 -11.54 -6.20
C ILE A 396 11.80 -10.25 -6.63
N PRO A 397 12.38 -10.18 -7.84
CA PRO A 397 13.15 -9.01 -8.29
C PRO A 397 12.38 -7.68 -8.29
N SER A 398 11.06 -7.70 -8.52
CA SER A 398 10.24 -6.49 -8.55
C SER A 398 10.17 -5.77 -7.18
N LEU A 399 10.18 -6.52 -6.07
CA LEU A 399 10.21 -5.93 -4.73
C LEU A 399 11.51 -5.14 -4.49
N LEU A 400 12.66 -5.70 -4.89
CA LEU A 400 13.94 -4.99 -4.80
C LEU A 400 14.07 -3.86 -5.81
N TYR A 401 13.45 -4.00 -6.99
CA TYR A 401 13.38 -2.91 -7.96
C TYR A 401 12.62 -1.71 -7.36
N LEU A 402 11.42 -1.93 -6.83
CA LEU A 402 10.62 -0.92 -6.14
C LEU A 402 11.41 -0.28 -4.98
N SER A 403 11.91 -1.10 -4.04
CA SER A 403 12.56 -0.59 -2.83
C SER A 403 13.81 0.23 -3.17
N ARG A 404 14.62 -0.22 -4.13
CA ARG A 404 15.86 0.45 -4.50
C ARG A 404 15.62 1.71 -5.30
N LYS A 405 14.65 1.71 -6.23
CA LYS A 405 14.25 2.89 -7.02
C LYS A 405 13.83 4.03 -6.11
N TYR A 406 12.94 3.75 -5.15
CA TYR A 406 12.31 4.80 -4.36
C TYR A 406 13.00 5.11 -3.04
N PHE A 407 13.64 4.14 -2.37
CA PHE A 407 14.20 4.30 -1.02
C PHE A 407 15.72 4.11 -0.95
N GLY A 408 16.36 3.72 -2.06
CA GLY A 408 17.80 3.51 -2.14
C GLY A 408 18.28 2.17 -1.56
N ASN A 409 19.58 1.91 -1.74
CA ASN A 409 20.18 0.61 -1.41
C ASN A 409 20.20 0.30 0.09
N HIS A 410 20.52 1.29 0.93
CA HIS A 410 20.62 1.07 2.38
C HIS A 410 19.26 0.63 2.98
N ILE A 411 18.18 1.33 2.66
CA ILE A 411 16.83 0.99 3.13
C ILE A 411 16.39 -0.37 2.57
N SER A 412 16.75 -0.68 1.33
CA SER A 412 16.49 -1.99 0.72
C SER A 412 17.23 -3.14 1.42
N LEU A 413 18.45 -2.91 1.89
CA LEU A 413 19.20 -3.90 2.68
C LEU A 413 18.55 -4.16 4.05
N LEU A 414 18.08 -3.11 4.72
CA LEU A 414 17.33 -3.27 5.97
C LEU A 414 16.02 -4.02 5.77
N MET A 415 15.30 -3.75 4.67
CA MET A 415 14.11 -4.51 4.28
C MET A 415 14.43 -6.00 4.11
N LEU A 416 15.53 -6.35 3.44
CA LEU A 416 15.96 -7.74 3.28
C LEU A 416 16.28 -8.40 4.64
N LEU A 417 17.02 -7.69 5.49
CA LEU A 417 17.41 -8.17 6.81
C LEU A 417 16.20 -8.47 7.70
N PHE A 418 15.11 -7.72 7.55
CA PHE A 418 13.85 -7.96 8.27
C PHE A 418 13.01 -9.07 7.63
N SER A 419 12.80 -8.99 6.30
CA SER A 419 11.80 -9.80 5.61
C SER A 419 12.28 -11.21 5.26
N VAL A 420 13.53 -11.38 4.82
CA VAL A 420 14.07 -12.66 4.33
C VAL A 420 14.08 -13.74 5.42
N PRO A 421 14.58 -13.49 6.65
CA PRO A 421 14.55 -14.52 7.70
C PRO A 421 13.14 -15.05 7.98
N SER A 422 12.14 -14.15 7.98
CA SER A 422 10.73 -14.51 8.21
C SER A 422 10.12 -15.36 7.08
N SER A 423 10.73 -15.34 5.89
CA SER A 423 10.28 -16.06 4.70
C SER A 423 10.86 -17.48 4.61
N ILE A 424 11.88 -17.80 5.39
CA ILE A 424 12.56 -19.11 5.36
C ILE A 424 11.64 -20.23 5.84
N VAL A 425 10.80 -19.97 6.85
CA VAL A 425 9.89 -20.97 7.42
C VAL A 425 8.56 -20.99 6.65
N PRO A 426 8.19 -22.11 5.99
CA PRO A 426 6.89 -22.24 5.33
C PRO A 426 5.72 -22.02 6.28
N TYR A 427 4.64 -21.37 5.79
CA TYR A 427 3.44 -21.07 6.61
C TYR A 427 2.87 -22.31 7.33
N ARG A 428 2.87 -23.48 6.67
CA ARG A 428 2.38 -24.75 7.25
C ARG A 428 3.10 -25.16 8.54
N PHE A 429 4.37 -24.78 8.69
CA PHE A 429 5.19 -25.13 9.84
C PHE A 429 5.14 -24.07 10.96
N LYS A 430 4.63 -22.86 10.66
CA LYS A 430 4.47 -21.79 11.65
C LYS A 430 3.41 -22.10 12.72
N LYS A 431 2.56 -23.12 12.54
CA LYS A 431 1.53 -23.51 13.51
C LYS A 431 2.03 -24.46 14.62
N LYS A 432 3.05 -25.29 14.39
CA LYS A 432 3.53 -26.30 15.37
C LYS A 432 4.81 -25.82 16.08
N LYS A 433 4.79 -25.74 17.42
CA LYS A 433 5.90 -25.18 18.23
C LYS A 433 7.24 -25.91 18.04
N TRP A 434 7.26 -27.25 17.96
CA TRP A 434 8.50 -28.02 17.79
C TRP A 434 9.09 -27.89 16.37
N LEU A 435 8.25 -27.79 15.34
CA LEU A 435 8.70 -27.53 13.96
C LEU A 435 9.31 -26.13 13.81
N LYS A 436 8.94 -25.17 14.67
CA LYS A 436 9.65 -23.88 14.73
C LYS A 436 11.10 -24.04 15.17
N ILE A 437 11.37 -24.89 16.16
CA ILE A 437 12.74 -25.14 16.65
C ILE A 437 13.57 -25.83 15.57
N LEU A 438 13.03 -26.87 14.94
CA LEU A 438 13.69 -27.55 13.81
C LEU A 438 13.94 -26.61 12.63
N SER A 439 13.02 -25.67 12.38
CA SER A 439 13.18 -24.67 11.32
C SER A 439 14.32 -23.68 11.57
N ILE A 440 14.70 -23.42 12.84
CA ILE A 440 15.85 -22.57 13.17
C ILE A 440 17.15 -23.26 12.75
N ILE A 441 17.28 -24.57 12.97
CA ILE A 441 18.45 -25.34 12.52
C ILE A 441 18.50 -25.36 10.99
N PHE A 442 17.35 -25.60 10.35
CA PHE A 442 17.25 -25.63 8.89
C PHE A 442 17.62 -24.29 8.24
N VAL A 443 17.32 -23.15 8.89
CA VAL A 443 17.72 -21.81 8.43
C VAL A 443 19.22 -21.73 8.19
N PHE A 444 20.06 -22.23 9.11
CA PHE A 444 21.52 -22.17 8.96
C PHE A 444 22.02 -23.04 7.81
N VAL A 445 21.40 -24.21 7.60
CA VAL A 445 21.74 -25.12 6.48
C VAL A 445 21.43 -24.49 5.13
N ILE A 446 20.26 -23.85 4.99
CA ILE A 446 19.86 -23.26 3.72
C ILE A 446 20.37 -21.84 3.50
N TRP A 447 20.99 -21.23 4.52
CA TRP A 447 21.43 -19.83 4.49
C TRP A 447 22.34 -19.50 3.31
N PRO A 448 23.35 -20.32 2.93
CA PRO A 448 24.17 -20.06 1.76
C PRO A 448 23.34 -19.98 0.46
N PHE A 449 22.34 -20.85 0.32
CA PHE A 449 21.43 -20.81 -0.82
C PHE A 449 20.55 -19.56 -0.83
N ILE A 450 20.04 -19.15 0.34
CA ILE A 450 19.26 -17.91 0.47
C ILE A 450 20.11 -16.71 0.05
N ILE A 451 21.39 -16.65 0.44
CA ILE A 451 22.31 -15.58 0.01
C ILE A 451 22.41 -15.54 -1.52
N VAL A 452 22.61 -16.68 -2.18
CA VAL A 452 22.66 -16.75 -3.65
C VAL A 452 21.35 -16.24 -4.27
N GLN A 453 20.19 -16.65 -3.75
CA GLN A 453 18.89 -16.17 -4.22
C GLN A 453 18.72 -14.64 -4.06
N VAL A 454 19.23 -14.08 -2.96
CA VAL A 454 19.22 -12.64 -2.70
C VAL A 454 20.14 -11.90 -3.68
N ILE A 455 21.33 -12.42 -3.95
CA ILE A 455 22.27 -11.86 -4.94
C ILE A 455 21.63 -11.87 -6.33
N MET A 456 21.02 -12.99 -6.74
CA MET A 456 20.31 -13.09 -8.03
C MET A 456 19.18 -12.07 -8.13
N SER A 457 18.42 -11.88 -7.05
CA SER A 457 17.33 -10.90 -7.00
C SER A 457 17.86 -9.47 -7.11
N TRP A 458 18.95 -9.18 -6.40
CA TRP A 458 19.62 -7.88 -6.45
C TRP A 458 20.17 -7.56 -7.85
N GLN A 459 20.81 -8.52 -8.50
CA GLN A 459 21.31 -8.38 -9.87
C GLN A 459 20.16 -8.16 -10.86
N SER A 460 19.08 -8.92 -10.74
CA SER A 460 17.87 -8.77 -11.56
C SER A 460 17.23 -7.39 -11.37
N ALA A 461 17.14 -6.90 -10.13
CA ALA A 461 16.67 -5.56 -9.83
C ALA A 461 17.61 -4.48 -10.38
N SER A 462 18.93 -4.68 -10.32
CA SER A 462 19.90 -3.78 -10.96
C SER A 462 19.73 -3.71 -12.48
N ALA A 463 19.44 -4.85 -13.13
CA ALA A 463 19.14 -4.87 -14.55
C ALA A 463 17.84 -4.12 -14.89
N LYS A 464 16.80 -4.23 -14.05
CA LYS A 464 15.57 -3.42 -14.18
C LYS A 464 15.85 -1.93 -14.01
N MET A 465 16.62 -1.54 -13.00
CA MET A 465 17.05 -0.15 -12.79
C MET A 465 17.77 0.42 -14.01
N LYS A 466 18.72 -0.33 -14.60
CA LYS A 466 19.44 0.09 -15.81
C LYS A 466 18.52 0.27 -17.03
N LYS A 467 17.51 -0.59 -17.18
CA LYS A 467 16.52 -0.49 -18.26
C LYS A 467 15.55 0.67 -18.09
N GLY A 468 15.43 1.22 -16.88
CA GLY A 468 14.45 2.26 -16.57
C GLY A 468 13.02 1.73 -16.41
N PRO A 469 12.09 2.57 -15.95
CA PRO A 469 10.66 2.24 -15.92
C PRO A 469 10.11 2.04 -17.33
N LYS A 470 9.07 1.21 -17.46
CA LYS A 470 8.30 1.02 -18.71
C LYS A 470 6.89 1.55 -18.51
N ILE A 471 6.79 2.86 -18.35
CA ILE A 471 5.54 3.60 -18.12
C ILE A 471 5.24 4.38 -19.40
N SER A 472 4.05 4.20 -19.96
CA SER A 472 3.54 5.06 -21.03
C SER A 472 2.58 6.10 -20.47
N ILE A 473 2.42 7.21 -21.18
CA ILE A 473 1.43 8.25 -20.85
C ILE A 473 0.08 7.88 -21.47
N LEU A 474 -1.01 8.38 -20.88
CA LEU A 474 -2.35 8.26 -21.44
C LEU A 474 -2.41 9.05 -22.77
N ASN A 475 -2.81 8.37 -23.85
CA ASN A 475 -2.95 8.97 -25.19
C ASN A 475 -4.06 10.00 -25.28
#